data_AF-A0A6L3ESY2-F1
#
_entry.id   AF-A0A6L3ESY2-F1
#
_cell.length_a   1.000
_cell.length_b   1.000
_cell.length_c   1.000
_cell.angle_alpha   90.00
_cell.angle_beta   90.00
_cell.angle_gamma   90.00
#
_symmetry.space_group_name_H-M   'P 1'
#
loop_
_entity.id
_entity.type
_entity.pdbx_description
1 polymer ?
#
loop_
_entity_poly.entity_id
_entity_poly.type
_entity_poly.pdbx_seq_one_letter_code
_entity_poly.pdbx_strand_id
1 'polypeptide(L)'
;MALSLKKVDYVFLSLVAAGLLAVAGLGFDHVLARQVAIFFVGCVFIVLLVQLEIYRRLRRGQLEEHAGTRKATHRIAKNTYIQMESYEKLQSALSPATPWPPFDRHWAITAETAIVILRFVQRVDPQLVVECGRGMSSFVIGRALQLKGSGKCIAFEDDRAYAERHREELREAGL
;
A
#
# COMPACT_ATOMS: atom_id res chain seq x y z
N MET A 1 16.61 -2.50 -32.42
CA MET A 1 17.44 -1.29 -32.19
C MET A 1 16.63 -0.08 -32.63
N ALA A 2 15.69 0.35 -31.78
CA ALA A 2 14.79 1.46 -32.09
C ALA A 2 15.48 2.77 -31.71
N LEU A 3 15.64 3.69 -32.66
CA LEU A 3 16.15 5.04 -32.40
C LEU A 3 15.19 5.74 -31.43
N SER A 4 15.59 5.82 -30.16
CA SER A 4 14.98 6.69 -29.16
C SER A 4 15.36 8.13 -29.49
N LEU A 5 14.60 8.76 -30.39
CA LEU A 5 14.64 10.21 -30.58
C LEU A 5 14.21 10.84 -29.26
N LYS A 6 15.15 11.51 -28.60
CA LYS A 6 14.92 12.09 -27.29
C LYS A 6 14.02 13.30 -27.45
N LYS A 7 13.26 13.57 -26.39
CA LYS A 7 12.29 14.68 -26.26
C LYS A 7 12.81 16.07 -26.66
N VAL A 8 14.13 16.25 -26.59
CA VAL A 8 14.85 17.47 -27.01
C VAL A 8 14.85 17.63 -28.54
N ASP A 9 14.85 16.51 -29.27
CA ASP A 9 15.03 16.48 -30.71
C ASP A 9 13.80 17.02 -31.46
N TYR A 10 12.58 16.77 -30.97
CA TYR A 10 11.36 17.29 -31.60
C TYR A 10 11.18 18.80 -31.41
N VAL A 11 11.47 19.30 -30.20
CA VAL A 11 11.41 20.75 -29.91
C VAL A 11 12.49 21.47 -30.71
N PHE A 12 13.70 20.92 -30.74
CA PHE A 12 14.81 21.42 -31.54
C PHE A 12 14.46 21.45 -33.04
N LEU A 13 13.93 20.35 -33.60
CA LEU A 13 13.54 20.29 -35.01
C LEU A 13 12.46 21.32 -35.37
N SER A 14 11.48 21.52 -34.48
CA SER A 14 10.41 22.50 -34.69
C SER A 14 10.90 23.96 -34.65
N LEU A 15 11.85 24.28 -33.75
CA LEU A 15 12.47 25.60 -33.66
C LEU A 15 13.39 25.87 -34.85
N VAL A 16 14.17 24.87 -35.28
CA VAL A 16 15.04 24.98 -36.47
C VAL A 16 14.20 25.18 -37.73
N ALA A 17 13.12 24.43 -37.91
CA ALA A 17 12.21 24.61 -39.04
C ALA A 17 11.54 25.99 -39.05
N ALA A 18 11.08 26.47 -37.89
CA ALA A 18 10.50 27.81 -37.76
C ALA A 18 11.53 28.92 -38.04
N GLY A 19 12.77 28.76 -37.57
CA GLY A 19 13.86 29.70 -37.82
C GLY A 19 14.24 29.78 -39.30
N LEU A 20 14.40 28.64 -39.98
CA LEU A 20 14.73 28.60 -41.41
C LEU A 20 13.63 29.24 -42.27
N LEU A 21 12.35 29.06 -41.92
CA LEU A 21 11.22 29.65 -42.64
C LEU A 21 11.06 31.15 -42.38
N ALA A 22 11.35 31.62 -41.15
CA ALA A 22 11.37 33.04 -40.83
C ALA A 22 12.46 33.78 -41.61
N VAL A 23 13.64 33.16 -41.75
CA VAL A 23 14.76 33.69 -42.56
C VAL A 23 14.40 33.73 -44.04
N ALA A 24 13.71 32.71 -44.57
CA ALA A 24 13.23 32.69 -45.95
C ALA A 24 12.18 33.77 -46.26
N GLY A 25 11.38 34.18 -45.27
CA GLY A 25 10.34 35.21 -45.40
C GLY A 25 10.86 36.66 -45.43
N LEU A 26 12.13 36.90 -45.09
CA LEU A 26 12.74 38.25 -45.06
C LEU A 26 13.15 38.77 -46.45
N GLY A 27 13.10 37.93 -47.49
CA GLY A 27 13.61 38.24 -48.84
C GLY A 27 12.59 38.72 -49.89
N PHE A 28 11.32 38.96 -49.56
CA PHE A 28 10.26 39.29 -50.54
C PHE A 28 9.42 40.52 -50.12
N ASP A 29 9.35 41.56 -50.96
CA ASP A 29 8.42 42.72 -50.87
C ASP A 29 6.95 42.28 -51.01
N HIS A 30 5.89 42.92 -50.51
CA HIS A 30 5.60 43.74 -49.33
C HIS A 30 4.14 43.37 -48.95
N VAL A 31 3.79 43.36 -47.65
CA VAL A 31 2.47 43.00 -47.08
C VAL A 31 2.09 41.50 -47.12
N LEU A 32 2.07 40.83 -48.28
CA LEU A 32 1.61 39.44 -48.36
C LEU A 32 2.54 38.49 -47.57
N ALA A 33 3.86 38.66 -47.74
CA ALA A 33 4.88 37.91 -47.00
C ALA A 33 4.76 38.09 -45.47
N ARG A 34 4.36 39.29 -45.00
CA ARG A 34 4.16 39.58 -43.58
C ARG A 34 2.93 38.86 -43.02
N GLN A 35 1.82 38.83 -43.76
CA GLN A 35 0.62 38.09 -43.30
C GLN A 35 0.86 36.58 -43.26
N VAL A 36 1.57 36.06 -44.27
CA VAL A 36 1.99 34.65 -44.30
C VAL A 36 2.89 34.34 -43.09
N ALA A 37 3.90 35.18 -42.81
CA ALA A 37 4.78 34.99 -41.66
C ALA A 37 4.01 35.00 -40.32
N ILE A 38 3.06 35.92 -40.12
CA ILE A 38 2.25 35.97 -38.90
C ILE A 38 1.40 34.70 -38.74
N PHE A 39 0.77 34.23 -39.82
CA PHE A 39 -0.02 32.99 -39.79
C PHE A 39 0.85 31.78 -39.40
N PHE A 40 2.04 31.67 -39.99
CA PHE A 40 2.98 30.59 -39.67
C PHE A 40 3.48 30.65 -38.22
N VAL A 41 3.82 31.84 -37.72
CA VAL A 41 4.18 32.02 -36.31
C VAL A 41 3.03 31.61 -35.39
N GLY A 42 1.78 31.97 -35.75
CA GLY A 42 0.59 31.53 -35.04
C GLY A 42 0.43 29.99 -35.04
N CYS A 43 0.61 29.33 -36.17
CA CYS A 43 0.57 27.88 -36.28
C CYS A 43 1.65 27.20 -35.42
N VAL A 44 2.89 27.70 -35.45
CA VAL A 44 3.98 27.20 -34.61
C VAL A 44 3.65 27.38 -33.12
N PHE A 45 3.11 28.55 -32.75
CA PHE A 45 2.69 28.82 -31.38
C PHE A 45 1.59 27.85 -30.91
N ILE A 46 0.58 27.58 -31.76
CA ILE A 46 -0.47 26.61 -31.46
C ILE A 46 0.11 25.20 -31.29
N VAL A 47 1.03 24.78 -32.17
CA VAL A 47 1.70 23.48 -32.06
C VAL A 47 2.47 23.36 -30.74
N LEU A 48 3.20 24.41 -30.33
CA LEU A 48 3.92 24.45 -29.06
C LEU A 48 2.96 24.38 -27.85
N LEU A 49 1.82 25.09 -27.91
CA LEU A 49 0.79 25.01 -26.86
C LEU A 49 0.19 23.62 -26.74
N VAL A 50 -0.11 22.97 -27.87
CA VAL A 50 -0.63 21.60 -27.91
C VAL A 50 0.40 20.62 -27.32
N GLN A 51 1.67 20.75 -27.70
CA GLN A 51 2.74 19.93 -27.14
C GLN A 51 2.90 20.15 -25.63
N LEU A 52 2.81 21.39 -25.16
CA LEU A 52 2.87 21.73 -23.74
C LEU A 52 1.70 21.12 -22.94
N GLU A 53 0.50 21.17 -23.49
CA GLU A 53 -0.69 20.59 -22.84
C GLU A 53 -0.64 19.07 -22.79
N ILE A 54 -0.22 18.41 -23.88
CA ILE A 54 0.04 16.97 -23.91
C ILE A 54 1.09 16.60 -22.85
N TYR A 55 2.18 17.36 -22.76
CA TYR A 55 3.22 17.14 -21.75
C TYR A 55 2.67 17.28 -20.33
N ARG A 56 1.87 18.34 -20.07
CA ARG A 56 1.24 18.58 -18.76
C ARG A 56 0.28 17.44 -18.39
N ARG A 57 -0.53 16.96 -19.34
CA ARG A 57 -1.45 15.85 -19.12
C ARG A 57 -0.71 14.55 -18.81
N LEU A 58 0.31 14.19 -19.59
CA LEU A 58 1.12 13.00 -19.32
C LEU A 58 1.82 13.08 -17.96
N ARG A 59 2.39 14.24 -17.61
CA ARG A 59 3.10 14.42 -16.33
C ARG A 59 2.15 14.30 -15.13
N ARG A 60 0.91 14.77 -15.25
CA ARG A 60 -0.10 14.59 -14.18
C ARG A 60 -0.44 13.12 -13.97
N GLY A 61 -0.72 12.38 -15.05
CA GLY A 61 -1.04 10.95 -14.96
C GLY A 61 0.07 10.12 -14.32
N GLN A 62 1.34 10.34 -14.71
CA GLN A 62 2.48 9.59 -14.16
C GLN A 62 2.75 9.91 -12.67
N LEU A 63 2.55 11.17 -12.25
CA LEU A 63 2.73 11.56 -10.85
C LEU A 63 1.66 10.93 -9.95
N GLU A 64 0.42 10.84 -10.43
CA GLU A 64 -0.68 10.22 -9.69
C GLU A 64 -0.49 8.70 -9.57
N GLU A 65 -0.07 8.03 -10.64
CA GLU A 65 0.23 6.60 -10.65
C GLU A 65 1.38 6.26 -9.70
N HIS A 66 2.49 7.01 -9.76
CA HIS A 66 3.63 6.80 -8.86
C HIS A 66 3.30 7.16 -7.42
N ALA A 67 2.49 8.20 -7.17
CA ALA A 67 2.05 8.56 -5.83
C ALA A 67 1.13 7.50 -5.23
N GLY A 68 0.20 6.96 -6.02
CA GLY A 68 -0.69 5.87 -5.62
C GLY A 68 0.09 4.60 -5.26
N THR A 69 0.98 4.17 -6.15
CA THR A 69 1.83 3.00 -5.94
C THR A 69 2.75 3.17 -4.73
N ARG A 70 3.41 4.33 -4.58
CA ARG A 70 4.24 4.64 -3.40
C ARG A 70 3.44 4.64 -2.09
N LYS A 71 2.22 5.19 -2.10
CA LYS A 71 1.35 5.17 -0.93
C LYS A 71 0.94 3.74 -0.58
N ALA A 72 0.59 2.92 -1.57
CA ALA A 72 0.21 1.53 -1.38
C ALA A 72 1.39 0.71 -0.82
N THR A 73 2.57 0.80 -1.42
CA THR A 73 3.77 0.09 -0.95
C THR A 73 4.19 0.54 0.44
N HIS A 74 4.14 1.85 0.72
CA HIS A 74 4.43 2.38 2.05
C HIS A 74 3.43 1.88 3.10
N ARG A 75 2.13 1.81 2.78
CA ARG A 75 1.11 1.24 3.67
C ARG A 75 1.34 -0.24 3.93
N ILE A 76 1.69 -1.02 2.91
CA ILE A 76 2.00 -2.44 3.07
C ILE A 76 3.21 -2.60 3.98
N ALA A 77 4.32 -1.90 3.69
CA ALA A 77 5.53 -1.97 4.50
C ALA A 77 5.27 -1.59 5.96
N LYS A 78 4.50 -0.52 6.20
CA LYS A 78 4.10 -0.09 7.55
C LYS A 78 3.26 -1.15 8.26
N ASN A 79 2.25 -1.72 7.60
CA ASN A 79 1.40 -2.74 8.20
C ASN A 79 2.20 -4.01 8.52
N THR A 80 3.09 -4.44 7.63
CA THR A 80 3.97 -5.59 7.86
C THR A 80 4.88 -5.34 9.07
N TYR A 81 5.48 -4.15 9.16
CA TYR A 81 6.30 -3.77 10.31
C TYR A 81 5.52 -3.83 11.63
N ILE A 82 4.32 -3.24 11.67
CA ILE A 82 3.46 -3.27 12.86
C ILE A 82 3.08 -4.71 13.24
N GLN A 83 2.76 -5.57 12.27
CA GLN A 83 2.44 -6.96 12.54
C GLN A 83 3.64 -7.75 13.09
N MET A 84 4.84 -7.54 12.55
CA MET A 84 6.08 -8.16 13.05
C MET A 84 6.38 -7.68 14.47
N GLU A 85 6.38 -6.37 14.71
CA GLU A 85 6.61 -5.79 16.03
C GLU A 85 5.57 -6.29 17.04
N SER A 86 4.31 -6.39 16.63
CA SER A 86 3.24 -6.90 17.50
C SER A 86 3.43 -8.38 17.83
N TYR A 87 3.83 -9.18 16.85
CA TYR A 87 4.12 -10.59 17.05
C TYR A 87 5.29 -10.79 18.01
N GLU A 88 6.39 -10.05 17.85
CA GLU A 88 7.53 -10.09 18.78
C GLU A 88 7.12 -9.72 20.21
N LYS A 89 6.31 -8.69 20.38
CA LYS A 89 5.76 -8.29 21.69
C LYS A 89 4.91 -9.39 22.32
N LEU A 90 4.07 -10.08 21.53
CA LEU A 90 3.27 -11.20 22.02
C LEU A 90 4.16 -12.37 22.45
N GLN A 91 5.13 -12.74 21.63
CA GLN A 91 6.06 -13.82 21.93
C GLN A 91 6.84 -13.53 23.21
N SER A 92 7.32 -12.30 23.38
CA SER A 92 8.03 -11.89 24.60
C SER A 92 7.13 -11.85 25.83
N ALA A 93 5.86 -11.47 25.69
CA ALA A 93 4.95 -11.31 26.83
C ALA A 93 4.34 -12.65 27.29
N LEU A 94 4.09 -13.56 26.34
CA LEU A 94 3.39 -14.82 26.60
C LEU A 94 4.32 -16.02 26.66
N SER A 95 5.52 -15.92 26.08
CA SER A 95 6.57 -16.95 26.06
C SER A 95 5.98 -18.35 25.87
N PRO A 96 5.32 -18.61 24.74
CA PRO A 96 4.59 -19.86 24.56
C PRO A 96 5.55 -21.06 24.59
N ALA A 97 5.10 -22.14 25.23
CA ALA A 97 5.91 -23.35 25.42
C ALA A 97 6.16 -24.08 24.09
N THR A 98 5.23 -23.99 23.16
CA THR A 98 5.33 -24.52 21.80
C THR A 98 5.00 -23.44 20.78
N PRO A 99 5.47 -23.56 19.53
CA PRO A 99 5.12 -22.62 18.47
C PRO A 99 3.60 -22.59 18.27
N TRP A 100 3.01 -21.40 18.36
CA TRP A 100 1.60 -21.22 18.06
C TRP A 100 1.33 -21.23 16.55
N PRO A 101 0.08 -21.48 16.12
CA PRO A 101 -0.32 -21.26 14.74
C PRO A 101 0.05 -19.83 14.29
N PRO A 102 0.42 -19.65 13.01
CA PRO A 102 0.72 -18.32 12.50
C PRO A 102 -0.51 -17.43 12.58
N PHE A 103 -0.32 -16.14 12.88
CA PHE A 103 -1.34 -15.11 12.71
C PHE A 103 -1.54 -14.82 11.21
N ASP A 104 -2.08 -15.80 10.48
CA ASP A 104 -2.43 -15.68 9.07
C ASP A 104 -3.90 -15.25 8.90
N ARG A 105 -4.32 -15.05 7.64
CA ARG A 105 -5.70 -14.62 7.33
C ARG A 105 -6.78 -15.66 7.68
N HIS A 106 -6.42 -16.89 8.00
CA HIS A 106 -7.39 -17.92 8.39
C HIS A 106 -7.80 -17.80 9.86
N TRP A 107 -7.04 -17.03 10.65
CA TRP A 107 -7.38 -16.70 12.03
C TRP A 107 -8.03 -15.32 12.11
N ALA A 108 -9.12 -15.22 12.87
CA ALA A 108 -9.99 -14.03 12.90
C ALA A 108 -9.32 -12.76 13.43
N ILE A 109 -8.17 -12.87 14.12
CA ILE A 109 -7.47 -11.75 14.74
C ILE A 109 -6.02 -11.62 14.26
N THR A 110 -5.55 -10.38 14.16
CA THR A 110 -4.14 -10.07 13.90
C THR A 110 -3.33 -10.03 15.19
N ALA A 111 -2.00 -10.04 15.09
CA ALA A 111 -1.12 -9.88 16.24
C ALA A 111 -1.36 -8.57 17.01
N GLU A 112 -1.66 -7.47 16.31
CA GLU A 112 -2.00 -6.18 16.93
C GLU A 112 -3.26 -6.30 17.79
N THR A 113 -4.33 -6.91 17.26
CA THR A 113 -5.57 -7.16 18.01
C THR A 113 -5.32 -8.09 19.21
N ALA A 114 -4.48 -9.10 19.06
CA ALA A 114 -4.10 -9.99 20.17
C ALA A 114 -3.40 -9.24 21.32
N ILE A 115 -2.55 -8.24 21.03
CA ILE A 115 -1.98 -7.39 22.09
C ILE A 115 -3.06 -6.64 22.86
N VAL A 116 -4.06 -6.11 22.16
CA VAL A 116 -5.17 -5.40 22.80
C VAL A 116 -5.94 -6.34 23.73
N ILE A 117 -6.23 -7.55 23.28
CA ILE A 117 -6.89 -8.59 24.09
C ILE A 117 -6.03 -8.94 25.31
N LEU A 118 -4.74 -9.20 25.12
CA LEU A 118 -3.81 -9.50 26.22
C LEU A 118 -3.82 -8.40 27.29
N ARG A 119 -3.65 -7.14 26.87
CA ARG A 119 -3.67 -5.99 27.78
C ARG A 119 -5.01 -5.85 28.49
N PHE A 120 -6.11 -6.14 27.80
CA PHE A 120 -7.44 -6.09 28.39
C PHE A 120 -7.60 -7.16 29.47
N VAL A 121 -7.22 -8.41 29.19
CA VAL A 121 -7.25 -9.51 30.16
C VAL A 121 -6.36 -9.20 31.36
N GLN A 122 -5.13 -8.74 31.14
CA GLN A 122 -4.21 -8.38 32.23
C GLN A 122 -4.74 -7.23 33.11
N ARG A 123 -5.42 -6.25 32.50
CA ARG A 123 -5.95 -5.09 33.22
C ARG A 123 -7.21 -5.41 34.01
N VAL A 124 -8.13 -6.19 33.43
CA VAL A 124 -9.42 -6.55 34.05
C VAL A 124 -9.24 -7.69 35.05
N ASP A 125 -8.20 -8.49 34.87
CA ASP A 125 -7.86 -9.63 35.71
C ASP A 125 -9.01 -10.65 35.91
N PRO A 126 -9.70 -11.09 34.82
CA PRO A 126 -10.91 -11.89 34.94
C PRO A 126 -10.64 -13.28 35.54
N GLN A 127 -11.66 -13.83 36.20
CA GLN A 127 -11.69 -15.24 36.63
C GLN A 127 -12.34 -16.14 35.58
N LEU A 128 -13.21 -15.57 34.73
CA LEU A 128 -13.87 -16.27 33.66
C LEU A 128 -13.92 -15.36 32.42
N VAL A 129 -13.44 -15.88 31.30
CA VAL A 129 -13.60 -15.27 29.98
C VAL A 129 -14.49 -16.19 29.16
N VAL A 130 -15.46 -15.60 28.48
CA VAL A 130 -16.32 -16.30 27.52
C VAL A 130 -16.08 -15.67 26.15
N GLU A 131 -15.76 -16.49 25.17
CA GLU A 131 -15.64 -16.06 23.78
C GLU A 131 -16.58 -16.86 22.87
N CYS A 132 -16.94 -16.23 21.75
CA CYS A 132 -17.78 -16.83 20.72
C CYS A 132 -16.94 -17.00 19.45
N GLY A 133 -16.82 -18.23 19.00
CA GLY A 133 -15.87 -18.67 17.99
C GLY A 133 -14.55 -19.11 18.60
N ARG A 134 -13.80 -19.87 17.82
CA ARG A 134 -12.41 -20.25 18.07
C ARG A 134 -11.43 -19.29 17.41
N GLY A 135 -10.22 -19.19 17.95
CA GLY A 135 -9.18 -18.47 17.25
C GLY A 135 -7.87 -18.33 17.98
N MET A 136 -7.00 -17.49 17.43
CA MET A 136 -5.80 -17.04 18.14
C MET A 136 -6.13 -16.26 19.42
N SER A 137 -7.36 -15.74 19.58
CA SER A 137 -7.83 -15.15 20.84
C SER A 137 -7.81 -16.18 21.97
N SER A 138 -8.23 -17.42 21.69
CA SER A 138 -8.26 -18.52 22.65
C SER A 138 -6.87 -18.82 23.21
N PHE A 139 -5.86 -18.87 22.35
CA PHE A 139 -4.46 -19.07 22.76
C PHE A 139 -3.95 -17.93 23.62
N VAL A 140 -4.20 -16.68 23.20
CA VAL A 140 -3.75 -15.48 23.91
C VAL A 140 -4.40 -15.38 25.29
N ILE A 141 -5.71 -15.55 25.37
CA ILE A 141 -6.48 -15.50 26.62
C ILE A 141 -6.07 -16.66 27.52
N GLY A 142 -6.05 -17.89 26.99
CA GLY A 142 -5.67 -19.09 27.72
C GLY A 142 -4.28 -18.96 28.33
N ARG A 143 -3.29 -18.54 27.54
CA ARG A 143 -1.91 -18.35 28.03
C ARG A 143 -1.79 -17.21 29.04
N ALA A 144 -2.51 -16.11 28.85
CA ALA A 144 -2.53 -15.02 29.82
C ALA A 144 -3.05 -15.48 31.19
N LEU A 145 -4.16 -16.25 31.20
CA LEU A 145 -4.73 -16.82 32.42
C LEU A 145 -3.82 -17.90 33.03
N GLN A 146 -3.18 -18.71 32.19
CA GLN A 146 -2.21 -19.71 32.64
C GLN A 146 -1.00 -19.08 33.32
N LEU A 147 -0.43 -18.00 32.75
CA LEU A 147 0.70 -17.27 33.35
C LEU A 147 0.31 -16.59 34.67
N LYS A 148 -0.95 -16.15 34.78
CA LYS A 148 -1.53 -15.68 36.05
C LYS A 148 -1.68 -16.82 37.08
N GLY A 149 -1.82 -18.07 36.63
CA GLY A 149 -2.03 -19.24 37.47
C GLY A 149 -3.48 -19.42 37.94
N SER A 150 -4.43 -18.64 37.42
CA SER A 150 -5.85 -18.77 37.77
C SER A 150 -6.77 -18.21 36.68
N GLY A 151 -8.04 -18.63 36.73
CA GLY A 151 -9.07 -18.25 35.79
C GLY A 151 -9.31 -19.30 34.70
N LYS A 152 -10.37 -19.10 33.90
CA LYS A 152 -10.78 -20.02 32.84
C LYS A 152 -11.27 -19.27 31.61
N CYS A 153 -10.98 -19.81 30.42
CA CYS A 153 -11.62 -19.40 29.17
C CYS A 153 -12.63 -20.46 28.74
N ILE A 154 -13.80 -20.04 28.26
CA ILE A 154 -14.80 -20.90 27.63
C ILE A 154 -15.10 -20.33 26.25
N ALA A 155 -14.77 -21.10 25.20
CA ALA A 155 -15.07 -20.75 23.81
C ALA A 155 -16.28 -21.54 23.32
N PHE A 156 -17.27 -20.84 22.77
CA PHE A 156 -18.42 -21.44 22.10
C PHE A 156 -18.17 -21.54 20.60
N GLU A 157 -18.24 -22.74 20.04
CA GLU A 157 -18.11 -23.00 18.60
C GLU A 157 -19.37 -23.71 18.10
N ASP A 158 -19.85 -23.33 16.91
CA ASP A 158 -21.03 -23.91 16.28
C ASP A 158 -20.71 -25.23 15.54
N ASP A 159 -19.52 -25.33 14.95
CA ASP A 159 -19.04 -26.54 14.28
C ASP A 159 -18.27 -27.48 15.24
N ARG A 160 -18.81 -28.69 15.42
CA ARG A 160 -18.23 -29.72 16.29
C ARG A 160 -16.85 -30.19 15.87
N ALA A 161 -16.62 -30.44 14.57
CA ALA A 161 -15.34 -30.94 14.08
C ALA A 161 -14.23 -29.89 14.27
N TYR A 162 -14.59 -28.63 14.08
CA TYR A 162 -13.70 -27.51 14.31
C TYR A 162 -13.42 -27.27 15.81
N ALA A 163 -14.40 -27.43 16.68
CA ALA A 163 -14.22 -27.38 18.13
C ALA A 163 -13.27 -28.47 18.63
N GLU A 164 -13.40 -29.69 18.12
CA GLU A 164 -12.52 -30.82 18.48
C GLU A 164 -11.08 -30.59 18.04
N ARG A 165 -10.88 -30.15 16.79
CA ARG A 165 -9.54 -29.83 16.28
C ARG A 165 -8.88 -28.72 17.09
N HIS A 166 -9.59 -27.63 17.34
CA HIS A 166 -9.04 -26.50 18.07
C HIS A 166 -8.70 -26.86 19.52
N ARG A 167 -9.51 -27.72 20.16
CA ARG A 167 -9.20 -28.25 21.48
C ARG A 167 -7.90 -29.05 21.49
N GLU A 168 -7.63 -29.81 20.44
CA GLU A 168 -6.36 -30.54 20.31
C GLU A 168 -5.17 -29.59 20.12
N GLU A 169 -5.31 -28.58 19.25
CA GLU A 169 -4.27 -27.55 19.06
C GLU A 169 -3.96 -26.79 20.36
N LEU A 170 -4.98 -26.47 21.17
CA LEU A 170 -4.80 -25.86 22.48
C LEU A 170 -4.07 -26.79 23.46
N ARG A 171 -4.42 -28.08 23.48
CA ARG A 171 -3.72 -29.07 24.32
C ARG A 171 -2.26 -29.24 23.93
N GLU A 172 -1.96 -29.28 22.63
CA GLU A 172 -0.59 -29.29 22.11
C GLU A 172 0.19 -28.03 22.51
N ALA A 173 -0.51 -26.89 22.66
CA ALA A 173 0.03 -25.66 23.22
C ALA A 173 0.08 -25.61 24.76
N GLY A 174 -0.38 -26.67 25.43
CA GLY A 174 -0.42 -26.78 26.88
C GLY A 174 -1.51 -25.95 27.55
N LEU A 175 -2.61 -25.64 26.85
CA LEU A 175 -3.74 -24.83 27.32
C LEU A 175 -5.00 -25.68 27.59
#